data_AF-A0A0G0Y0Q3-F1
#
_entry.id   AF-A0A0G0Y0Q3-F1
#
_cell.length_a   1.000
_cell.length_b   1.000
_cell.length_c   1.000
_cell.angle_alpha   90.00
_cell.angle_beta   90.00
_cell.angle_gamma   90.00
#
_symmetry.space_group_name_H-M   'P 1'
#
loop_
_entity.id
_entity.type
_entity.pdbx_description
1 polymer ?
#
loop_
_entity_poly.entity_id
_entity_poly.type
_entity_poly.pdbx_seq_one_letter_code
_entity_poly.pdbx_strand_id
1 'polypeptide(L)'
;MKRLELFAALLFLLLTVSCNHPVNTARPTVVPTTETPEAPVATPTAQETVTEQPTPTATPAPEVNPYIFDAGDQDLDISTGSFSLRFEEGVLGEIEISAGLISPINTGDYKTTSEGLTLGTGIGVSRADNYGNILLGFHSGYYRNNPLQAEPLRYYFEHWGASDKAVEEKLTQSLGSTGKIQIGDSEVKVTVAAAIRVDNTAAGEIQLYPEKMLDIVTDEKYSVIGDRTPFNNAKNSEHNIMLNFCGWGPDNNYSYYRYVILLDVLEIPQTP
;
A
#
# COMPACT_ATOMS: atom_id res chain seq x y z
N MET A 1 -34.09 -46.07 38.08
CA MET A 1 -33.99 -44.65 38.47
C MET A 1 -32.98 -44.02 37.51
N LYS A 2 -33.31 -43.53 36.30
CA LYS A 2 -34.17 -42.41 35.86
C LYS A 2 -33.79 -41.05 36.47
N ARG A 3 -32.91 -40.31 35.77
CA ARG A 3 -32.95 -38.88 35.35
C ARG A 3 -31.80 -38.74 34.32
N LEU A 4 -31.94 -38.73 32.99
CA LEU A 4 -32.82 -38.04 32.03
C LEU A 4 -32.78 -36.51 32.11
N GLU A 5 -31.93 -35.94 31.25
CA GLU A 5 -32.12 -34.80 30.33
C GLU A 5 -32.93 -33.57 30.78
N LEU A 6 -32.24 -32.43 30.80
CA LEU A 6 -32.69 -31.06 30.48
C LEU A 6 -31.42 -30.20 30.64
N PHE A 7 -30.71 -29.72 29.62
CA PHE A 7 -31.11 -28.58 28.79
C PHE A 7 -30.21 -28.56 27.53
N ALA A 8 -30.75 -29.01 26.41
CA ALA A 8 -30.39 -28.49 25.10
C ALA A 8 -31.49 -27.49 24.73
N ALA A 9 -31.21 -26.18 24.83
CA ALA A 9 -31.86 -25.08 24.09
C ALA A 9 -31.55 -23.72 24.73
N LEU A 10 -30.45 -23.10 24.30
CA LEU A 10 -30.39 -21.65 24.06
C LEU A 10 -29.23 -21.45 23.06
N LEU A 11 -29.48 -21.67 21.78
CA LEU A 11 -29.90 -20.64 20.83
C LEU A 11 -28.83 -19.55 20.69
N PHE A 12 -28.07 -19.68 19.59
CA PHE A 12 -27.56 -18.60 18.74
C PHE A 12 -27.52 -17.20 19.36
N LEU A 13 -26.31 -16.69 19.59
CA LEU A 13 -26.02 -15.31 19.25
C LEU A 13 -24.55 -15.15 18.81
N LEU A 14 -24.39 -15.10 17.48
CA LEU A 14 -23.33 -14.32 16.85
C LEU A 14 -23.36 -12.91 17.42
N LEU A 15 -22.27 -12.47 18.04
CA LEU A 15 -21.93 -11.06 18.08
C LEU A 15 -20.50 -10.91 17.61
N THR A 16 -20.43 -10.63 16.31
CA THR A 16 -19.40 -9.84 15.66
C THR A 16 -18.95 -8.70 16.58
N VAL A 17 -17.70 -8.72 17.03
CA VAL A 17 -17.07 -7.51 17.55
C VAL A 17 -16.73 -6.64 16.35
N SER A 18 -17.77 -6.00 15.81
CA SER A 18 -17.66 -4.82 14.96
C SER A 18 -17.38 -3.67 15.92
N CYS A 19 -16.14 -3.16 15.93
CA CYS A 19 -15.84 -1.90 16.60
C CYS A 19 -16.52 -0.76 15.84
N ASN A 20 -17.82 -0.57 16.06
CA ASN A 20 -18.50 0.68 15.79
C ASN A 20 -17.96 1.72 16.78
N HIS A 21 -17.21 2.70 16.29
CA HIS A 21 -17.01 3.97 16.96
C HIS A 21 -17.75 5.07 16.19
N PRO A 22 -18.26 6.10 16.88
CA PRO A 22 -19.36 6.93 16.40
C PRO A 22 -18.97 7.76 15.18
N VAL A 23 -19.83 7.71 14.16
CA VAL A 23 -19.85 8.65 13.05
C VAL A 23 -20.13 10.04 13.62
N ASN A 24 -19.14 10.93 13.54
CA ASN A 24 -19.31 12.33 13.89
C ASN A 24 -20.07 13.02 12.74
N THR A 25 -21.38 13.19 12.91
CA THR A 25 -22.25 13.85 11.95
C THR A 25 -22.04 15.36 12.01
N ALA A 26 -21.04 15.86 11.30
CA ALA A 26 -20.96 17.30 11.01
C ALA A 26 -22.08 17.65 10.01
N ARG A 27 -23.10 18.34 10.51
CA ARG A 27 -24.22 18.88 9.74
C ARG A 27 -23.71 19.93 8.75
N PRO A 28 -24.11 19.90 7.46
CA PRO A 28 -23.74 20.95 6.53
C PRO A 28 -24.43 22.27 6.92
N THR A 29 -23.63 23.30 7.15
CA THR A 29 -24.10 24.68 7.34
C THR A 29 -24.54 25.22 6.00
N VAL A 30 -25.84 25.46 5.86
CA VAL A 30 -26.43 26.22 4.75
C VAL A 30 -26.01 27.68 4.92
N VAL A 31 -25.18 28.18 4.01
CA VAL A 31 -24.91 29.61 3.89
C VAL A 31 -26.09 30.26 3.17
N PRO A 32 -26.75 31.28 3.75
CA PRO A 32 -27.85 31.97 3.09
C PRO A 32 -27.32 32.87 1.96
N THR A 33 -27.90 32.70 0.77
CA THR A 33 -27.77 33.63 -0.36
C THR A 33 -28.25 35.01 0.09
N THR A 34 -27.31 35.95 0.23
CA THR A 34 -27.63 37.36 0.50
C THR A 34 -27.78 38.09 -0.82
N GLU A 35 -28.87 38.84 -0.91
CA GLU A 35 -29.36 39.58 -2.06
C GLU A 35 -28.31 40.58 -2.61
N THR A 36 -28.25 40.65 -3.93
CA THR A 36 -27.51 41.64 -4.71
C THR A 36 -28.11 43.03 -4.48
N PRO A 37 -27.35 44.03 -4.00
CA PRO A 37 -27.74 45.42 -4.10
C PRO A 37 -27.42 45.95 -5.51
N GLU A 38 -28.42 46.46 -6.22
CA GLU A 38 -28.19 47.27 -7.42
C GLU A 38 -27.41 48.54 -7.04
N ALA A 39 -26.33 48.80 -7.78
CA ALA A 39 -25.59 50.05 -7.73
C ALA A 39 -25.28 50.52 -9.18
N PRO A 40 -25.09 51.84 -9.38
CA PRO A 40 -25.60 52.56 -10.54
C PRO A 40 -24.73 52.47 -11.79
N VAL A 41 -25.40 52.69 -12.93
CA VAL A 41 -24.85 52.74 -14.30
C VAL A 41 -23.62 53.67 -14.38
N ALA A 42 -22.48 53.13 -14.79
CA ALA A 42 -21.29 53.89 -15.18
C ALA A 42 -21.16 53.93 -16.72
N THR A 43 -20.89 55.13 -17.23
CA THR A 43 -20.71 55.51 -18.63
C THR A 43 -19.50 54.79 -19.28
N PRO A 44 -19.57 54.37 -20.57
CA PRO A 44 -18.49 53.61 -21.20
C PRO A 44 -17.29 54.51 -21.54
N THR A 45 -16.10 54.10 -21.09
CA THR A 45 -14.81 54.60 -21.60
C THR A 45 -14.23 53.51 -22.51
N ALA A 46 -13.83 53.88 -23.73
CA ALA A 46 -13.28 52.95 -24.71
C ALA A 46 -11.94 52.35 -24.22
N GLN A 47 -11.84 51.02 -24.18
CA GLN A 47 -10.58 50.30 -24.00
C GLN A 47 -10.20 49.63 -25.33
N GLU A 48 -8.97 49.87 -25.75
CA GLU A 48 -8.34 49.25 -26.92
C GLU A 48 -8.26 47.73 -26.74
N THR A 49 -8.64 47.00 -27.78
CA THR A 49 -8.61 45.54 -27.82
C THR A 49 -7.18 45.07 -28.12
N VAL A 50 -6.48 44.58 -27.10
CA VAL A 50 -5.26 43.78 -27.29
C VAL A 50 -5.70 42.35 -27.61
N THR A 51 -5.47 41.90 -28.83
CA THR A 51 -5.68 40.50 -29.22
C THR A 51 -4.61 39.62 -28.57
N GLU A 52 -4.98 38.93 -27.49
CA GLU A 52 -4.16 37.84 -26.94
C GLU A 52 -4.11 36.69 -27.95
N GLN A 53 -2.90 36.39 -28.44
CA GLN A 53 -2.64 35.18 -29.20
C GLN A 53 -2.75 33.97 -28.25
N PRO A 54 -3.57 32.96 -28.55
CA PRO A 54 -3.70 31.81 -27.66
C PRO A 54 -2.36 31.07 -27.57
N THR A 55 -1.79 31.04 -26.37
CA THR A 55 -0.70 30.13 -26.03
C THR A 55 -1.17 28.70 -26.29
N PRO A 56 -0.42 27.86 -27.01
CA PRO A 56 -0.80 26.48 -27.19
C PRO A 56 -0.91 25.81 -25.82
N THR A 57 -2.11 25.35 -25.46
CA THR A 57 -2.34 24.49 -24.31
C THR A 57 -1.50 23.24 -24.51
N ALA A 58 -0.54 23.00 -23.62
CA ALA A 58 0.21 21.76 -23.61
C ALA A 58 -0.78 20.59 -23.55
N THR A 59 -0.69 19.67 -24.50
CA THR A 59 -1.40 18.39 -24.41
C THR A 59 -0.97 17.74 -23.10
N PRO A 60 -1.89 17.34 -22.20
CA PRO A 60 -1.51 16.63 -20.99
C PRO A 60 -0.72 15.39 -21.42
N ALA A 61 0.44 15.19 -20.80
CA ALA A 61 1.17 13.94 -20.97
C ALA A 61 0.23 12.78 -20.60
N PRO A 62 0.28 11.65 -21.33
CA PRO A 62 -0.54 10.49 -21.01
C PRO A 62 -0.31 10.10 -19.55
N GLU A 63 -1.41 9.92 -18.82
CA GLU A 63 -1.40 9.46 -17.42
C GLU A 63 -0.81 8.04 -17.39
N VAL A 64 0.29 7.87 -16.67
CA VAL A 64 0.99 6.59 -16.56
C VAL A 64 0.16 5.68 -15.65
N ASN A 65 -0.11 4.44 -16.09
CA ASN A 65 -0.87 3.49 -15.28
C ASN A 65 0.05 2.83 -14.26
N PRO A 66 -0.13 3.09 -12.95
CA PRO A 66 0.82 2.64 -11.93
C PRO A 66 0.92 1.12 -11.81
N TYR A 67 -0.06 0.35 -12.31
CA TYR A 67 -0.06 -1.12 -12.22
C TYR A 67 0.74 -1.81 -13.33
N ILE A 68 1.15 -1.09 -14.37
CA ILE A 68 1.74 -1.66 -15.58
C ILE A 68 3.20 -1.24 -15.67
N PHE A 69 4.10 -2.21 -15.63
CA PHE A 69 5.54 -1.97 -15.71
C PHE A 69 6.09 -2.46 -17.05
N ASP A 70 6.97 -1.69 -17.68
CA ASP A 70 7.57 -2.09 -18.95
C ASP A 70 8.63 -3.18 -18.74
N ALA A 71 8.34 -4.40 -19.20
CA ALA A 71 9.20 -5.57 -19.08
C ALA A 71 9.79 -6.04 -20.43
N GLY A 72 9.94 -5.13 -21.40
CA GLY A 72 10.72 -5.36 -22.62
C GLY A 72 9.91 -5.76 -23.84
N ASP A 73 9.44 -7.01 -23.94
CA ASP A 73 8.57 -7.45 -25.07
C ASP A 73 7.09 -7.58 -24.66
N GLN A 74 6.84 -7.56 -23.36
CA GLN A 74 5.52 -7.67 -22.74
C GLN A 74 5.50 -6.77 -21.52
N ASP A 75 4.34 -6.20 -21.20
CA ASP A 75 4.18 -5.47 -19.95
C ASP A 75 3.98 -6.44 -18.78
N LEU A 76 4.40 -6.03 -17.59
CA LEU A 76 4.12 -6.71 -16.33
C LEU A 76 2.97 -5.99 -15.61
N ASP A 77 1.79 -6.60 -15.61
CA ASP A 77 0.60 -6.10 -14.91
C ASP A 77 0.52 -6.68 -13.48
N ILE A 78 0.73 -5.83 -12.47
CA ILE A 78 0.61 -6.23 -11.05
C ILE A 78 -0.76 -5.93 -10.43
N SER A 79 -1.78 -5.66 -11.25
CA SER A 79 -3.17 -5.48 -10.79
C SER A 79 -3.85 -6.80 -10.43
N THR A 80 -3.35 -7.94 -10.94
CA THR A 80 -3.87 -9.29 -10.71
C THR A 80 -2.84 -10.37 -11.03
N GLY A 81 -3.17 -11.64 -10.82
CA GLY A 81 -2.39 -12.78 -11.31
C GLY A 81 -1.53 -13.48 -10.25
N SER A 82 -0.70 -14.43 -10.68
CA SER A 82 0.22 -15.15 -9.79
C SER A 82 1.54 -14.39 -9.70
N PHE A 83 1.79 -13.79 -8.53
CA PHE A 83 3.00 -13.03 -8.21
C PHE A 83 4.06 -13.90 -7.55
N SER A 84 5.30 -13.71 -7.99
CA SER A 84 6.48 -14.12 -7.24
C SER A 84 7.49 -12.97 -7.20
N LEU A 85 8.07 -12.74 -6.04
CA LEU A 85 9.28 -11.96 -5.86
C LEU A 85 10.36 -12.88 -5.30
N ARG A 86 11.47 -13.01 -6.01
CA ARG A 86 12.64 -13.77 -5.57
C ARG A 86 13.88 -12.89 -5.56
N PHE A 87 14.51 -12.77 -4.39
CA PHE A 87 15.81 -12.12 -4.27
C PHE A 87 16.92 -13.08 -4.71
N GLU A 88 17.79 -12.61 -5.60
CA GLU A 88 18.86 -13.38 -6.24
C GLU A 88 20.23 -13.01 -5.64
N GLU A 89 20.44 -11.75 -5.28
CA GLU A 89 21.71 -11.25 -4.73
C GLU A 89 21.49 -10.37 -3.48
N GLY A 90 22.57 -10.17 -2.71
CA GLY A 90 22.54 -9.42 -1.45
C GLY A 90 22.13 -10.28 -0.27
N VAL A 91 21.90 -9.65 0.89
CA VAL A 91 21.60 -10.35 2.15
C VAL A 91 20.21 -10.97 2.18
N LEU A 92 19.31 -10.53 1.30
CA LEU A 92 18.00 -11.13 1.12
C LEU A 92 18.02 -12.30 0.12
N GLY A 93 19.17 -12.65 -0.45
CA GLY A 93 19.29 -13.76 -1.40
C GLY A 93 18.60 -15.02 -0.89
N GLU A 94 17.93 -15.73 -1.79
CA GLU A 94 17.13 -16.94 -1.53
C GLU A 94 15.78 -16.70 -0.82
N ILE A 95 15.47 -15.47 -0.40
CA ILE A 95 14.12 -15.14 0.07
C ILE A 95 13.16 -15.03 -1.12
N GLU A 96 12.05 -15.74 -1.03
CA GLU A 96 10.95 -15.69 -1.99
C GLU A 96 9.63 -15.37 -1.30
N ILE A 97 8.81 -14.55 -1.97
CA ILE A 97 7.41 -14.30 -1.66
C ILE A 97 6.57 -14.71 -2.86
N SER A 98 5.56 -15.53 -2.64
CA SER A 98 4.60 -15.90 -3.68
C SER A 98 3.17 -15.70 -3.21
N ALA A 99 2.32 -15.17 -4.07
CA ALA A 99 0.90 -14.90 -3.77
C ALA A 99 0.06 -14.83 -5.05
N GLY A 100 -1.25 -15.00 -4.93
CA GLY A 100 -2.15 -14.37 -5.91
C GLY A 100 -2.24 -12.87 -5.62
N LEU A 101 -2.37 -12.04 -6.64
CA LEU A 101 -2.64 -10.61 -6.49
C LEU A 101 -4.05 -10.28 -6.95
N ILE A 102 -4.62 -9.29 -6.26
CA ILE A 102 -5.83 -8.58 -6.68
C ILE A 102 -5.63 -7.09 -6.41
N SER A 103 -6.49 -6.26 -6.98
CA SER A 103 -6.47 -4.80 -6.82
C SER A 103 -7.90 -4.24 -6.77
N PRO A 104 -8.07 -2.94 -6.46
CA PRO A 104 -9.37 -2.28 -6.53
C PRO A 104 -9.99 -2.31 -7.94
N ILE A 105 -9.18 -2.37 -9.00
CA ILE A 105 -9.63 -2.43 -10.39
C ILE A 105 -9.84 -3.85 -10.88
N ASN A 106 -9.27 -4.85 -10.20
CA ASN A 106 -9.42 -6.26 -10.52
C ASN A 106 -9.44 -7.10 -9.22
N THR A 107 -10.62 -7.36 -8.69
CA THR A 107 -10.80 -8.10 -7.44
C THR A 107 -10.73 -9.62 -7.60
N GLY A 108 -10.54 -10.13 -8.83
CA GLY A 108 -10.62 -11.56 -9.14
C GLY A 108 -11.96 -12.14 -8.72
N ASP A 109 -11.92 -13.27 -8.01
CA ASP A 109 -13.10 -13.99 -7.52
C ASP A 109 -13.72 -13.39 -6.23
N TYR A 110 -13.15 -12.30 -5.70
CA TYR A 110 -13.58 -11.68 -4.45
C TYR A 110 -14.47 -10.45 -4.69
N LYS A 111 -15.36 -10.14 -3.75
CA LYS A 111 -16.21 -8.94 -3.83
C LYS A 111 -15.44 -7.67 -3.51
N THR A 112 -14.42 -7.77 -2.66
CA THR A 112 -13.58 -6.65 -2.23
C THR A 112 -12.14 -7.10 -2.01
N THR A 113 -11.20 -6.16 -2.08
CA THR A 113 -9.80 -6.46 -1.73
C THR A 113 -9.63 -6.87 -0.27
N SER A 114 -10.48 -6.39 0.63
CA SER A 114 -10.49 -6.81 2.05
C SER A 114 -10.91 -8.26 2.23
N GLU A 115 -11.88 -8.74 1.43
CA GLU A 115 -12.28 -10.15 1.43
C GLU A 115 -11.13 -11.04 0.94
N GLY A 116 -10.50 -10.66 -0.19
CA GLY A 116 -9.36 -11.38 -0.73
C GLY A 116 -8.17 -11.41 0.22
N LEU A 117 -7.86 -10.31 0.89
CA LEU A 117 -6.79 -10.21 1.90
C LEU A 117 -7.17 -10.88 3.24
N THR A 118 -8.10 -11.82 3.29
CA THR A 118 -8.34 -12.60 4.53
C THR A 118 -7.22 -13.61 4.76
N LEU A 119 -6.89 -13.91 6.02
CA LEU A 119 -5.87 -14.91 6.36
C LEU A 119 -6.17 -16.27 5.72
N GLY A 120 -5.16 -16.87 5.10
CA GLY A 120 -5.23 -18.20 4.50
C GLY A 120 -5.77 -18.27 3.07
N THR A 121 -6.12 -17.15 2.45
CA THR A 121 -6.52 -17.10 1.03
C THR A 121 -5.35 -17.27 0.07
N GLY A 122 -4.14 -16.93 0.51
CA GLY A 122 -2.96 -16.90 -0.37
C GLY A 122 -2.85 -15.62 -1.21
N ILE A 123 -3.67 -14.61 -0.92
CA ILE A 123 -3.82 -13.41 -1.74
C ILE A 123 -3.15 -12.20 -1.09
N GLY A 124 -2.33 -11.49 -1.86
CA GLY A 124 -1.88 -10.13 -1.59
C GLY A 124 -2.74 -9.10 -2.34
N VAL A 125 -2.61 -7.83 -1.95
CA VAL A 125 -3.35 -6.75 -2.61
C VAL A 125 -2.40 -5.68 -3.13
N SER A 126 -2.58 -5.33 -4.40
CA SER A 126 -1.94 -4.21 -5.08
C SER A 126 -2.81 -2.96 -5.01
N ARG A 127 -2.24 -1.81 -4.62
CA ARG A 127 -2.93 -0.52 -4.56
C ARG A 127 -2.00 0.60 -5.01
N ALA A 128 -2.47 1.47 -5.90
CA ALA A 128 -1.78 2.71 -6.21
C ALA A 128 -1.75 3.65 -4.98
N ASP A 129 -0.62 4.31 -4.80
CA ASP A 129 -0.49 5.45 -3.91
C ASP A 129 -0.80 6.77 -4.64
N ASN A 130 -0.84 7.88 -3.90
CA ASN A 130 -1.14 9.20 -4.44
C ASN A 130 -0.04 9.76 -5.38
N TYR A 131 1.09 9.08 -5.51
CA TYR A 131 2.28 9.53 -6.22
C TYR A 131 2.62 8.64 -7.43
N GLY A 132 1.72 7.74 -7.83
CA GLY A 132 1.93 6.85 -8.98
C GLY A 132 2.85 5.66 -8.69
N ASN A 133 3.09 5.34 -7.42
CA ASN A 133 3.78 4.13 -6.98
C ASN A 133 2.77 3.05 -6.58
N ILE A 134 3.21 1.80 -6.48
CA ILE A 134 2.36 0.69 -6.07
C ILE A 134 2.71 0.19 -4.70
N LEU A 135 1.70 0.03 -3.86
CA LEU A 135 1.76 -0.69 -2.61
C LEU A 135 1.29 -2.15 -2.79
N LEU A 136 2.16 -3.11 -2.52
CA LEU A 136 1.85 -4.54 -2.41
C LEU A 136 1.72 -4.95 -0.95
N GLY A 137 0.51 -5.28 -0.51
CA GLY A 137 0.20 -5.72 0.85
C GLY A 137 0.11 -7.23 0.98
N PHE A 138 0.90 -7.79 1.91
CA PHE A 138 0.94 -9.23 2.20
C PHE A 138 0.79 -9.50 3.69
N HIS A 139 0.32 -10.69 4.03
CA HIS A 139 0.37 -11.18 5.40
C HIS A 139 1.71 -11.79 5.72
N SER A 140 2.11 -11.64 6.98
CA SER A 140 3.25 -12.29 7.61
C SER A 140 2.77 -13.02 8.88
N GLY A 141 3.56 -13.95 9.39
CA GLY A 141 3.18 -14.86 10.47
C GLY A 141 2.75 -16.24 9.96
N TYR A 142 1.90 -16.92 10.72
CA TYR A 142 1.48 -18.29 10.43
C TYR A 142 -0.04 -18.43 10.45
N TYR A 143 -0.57 -19.21 9.50
CA TYR A 143 -1.95 -19.66 9.49
C TYR A 143 -1.99 -21.18 9.42
N ARG A 144 -2.54 -21.83 10.47
CA ARG A 144 -2.58 -23.30 10.60
C ARG A 144 -1.21 -23.96 10.41
N ASN A 145 -0.18 -23.41 11.06
CA ASN A 145 1.23 -23.84 10.99
C ASN A 145 1.91 -23.68 9.63
N ASN A 146 1.26 -23.04 8.65
CA ASN A 146 1.90 -22.68 7.38
C ASN A 146 2.33 -21.20 7.43
N PRO A 147 3.54 -20.86 6.97
CA PRO A 147 3.97 -19.48 6.88
C PRO A 147 3.09 -18.72 5.88
N LEU A 148 2.80 -17.46 6.20
CA LEU A 148 2.13 -16.52 5.30
C LEU A 148 3.14 -15.89 4.33
N GLN A 149 2.64 -15.19 3.31
CA GLN A 149 3.40 -14.81 2.11
C GLN A 149 4.70 -14.06 2.43
N ALA A 150 4.64 -13.07 3.32
CA ALA A 150 5.76 -12.23 3.70
C ALA A 150 6.49 -12.70 4.97
N GLU A 151 6.16 -13.88 5.51
CA GLU A 151 6.82 -14.43 6.70
C GLU A 151 8.34 -14.59 6.53
N PRO A 152 8.88 -15.04 5.38
CA PRO A 152 10.33 -15.11 5.18
C PRO A 152 11.04 -13.75 5.37
N LEU A 153 10.48 -12.67 4.81
CA LEU A 153 11.03 -11.32 5.00
C LEU A 153 10.88 -10.85 6.45
N ARG A 154 9.68 -11.02 7.03
CA ARG A 154 9.45 -10.63 8.43
C ARG A 154 10.41 -11.33 9.37
N TYR A 155 10.64 -12.63 9.17
CA TYR A 155 11.58 -13.42 9.98
C TYR A 155 13.02 -12.96 9.84
N TYR A 156 13.44 -12.54 8.63
CA TYR A 156 14.77 -11.97 8.40
C TYR A 156 14.98 -10.66 9.18
N PHE A 157 14.02 -9.72 9.08
CA PHE A 157 14.14 -8.43 9.76
C PHE A 157 13.93 -8.53 11.27
N GLU A 158 13.05 -9.42 11.72
CA GLU A 158 12.62 -9.52 13.10
C GLU A 158 12.39 -10.97 13.50
N HIS A 159 13.46 -11.58 14.02
CA HIS A 159 13.33 -12.80 14.80
C HIS A 159 12.76 -12.49 16.20
N TRP A 160 12.18 -13.48 16.88
CA TRP A 160 11.45 -13.24 18.12
C TRP A 160 12.39 -12.67 19.19
N GLY A 161 12.04 -11.52 19.74
CA GLY A 161 12.87 -10.82 20.74
C GLY A 161 14.06 -10.04 20.17
N ALA A 162 14.10 -9.78 18.85
CA ALA A 162 15.07 -8.87 18.27
C ALA A 162 14.90 -7.45 18.85
N SER A 163 16.01 -6.82 19.25
CA SER A 163 16.01 -5.42 19.65
C SER A 163 15.81 -4.50 18.45
N ASP A 164 15.29 -3.29 18.67
CA ASP A 164 15.17 -2.24 17.65
C ASP A 164 16.46 -2.00 16.86
N LYS A 165 17.62 -2.01 17.54
CA LYS A 165 18.93 -1.88 16.88
C LYS A 165 19.23 -3.03 15.92
N ALA A 166 18.88 -4.26 16.30
CA ALA A 166 19.09 -5.43 15.44
C ALA A 166 18.19 -5.37 14.19
N VAL A 167 16.96 -4.87 14.35
CA VAL A 167 16.04 -4.60 13.24
C VAL A 167 16.63 -3.52 12.32
N GLU A 168 17.12 -2.41 12.87
CA GLU A 168 17.76 -1.33 12.10
C GLU A 168 18.96 -1.82 11.29
N GLU A 169 19.83 -2.64 11.90
CA GLU A 169 20.97 -3.25 11.22
C GLU A 169 20.51 -4.13 10.06
N LYS A 170 19.43 -4.90 10.22
CA LYS A 170 18.89 -5.78 9.16
C LYS A 170 18.24 -5.01 8.02
N LEU A 171 17.49 -3.95 8.33
CA LEU A 171 16.92 -3.03 7.34
C LEU A 171 18.05 -2.38 6.52
N THR A 172 19.09 -1.89 7.21
CA THR A 172 20.26 -1.28 6.54
C THR A 172 21.02 -2.29 5.68
N GLN A 173 21.21 -3.52 6.17
CA GLN A 173 21.88 -4.58 5.42
C GLN A 173 21.12 -4.98 4.16
N SER A 174 19.78 -4.90 4.15
CA SER A 174 18.97 -5.29 2.99
C SER A 174 19.12 -4.38 1.77
N LEU A 175 19.59 -3.15 1.96
CA LEU A 175 19.73 -2.17 0.88
C LEU A 175 20.67 -2.71 -0.22
N GLY A 176 20.27 -2.52 -1.46
CA GLY A 176 21.01 -3.02 -2.62
C GLY A 176 20.84 -4.52 -2.90
N SER A 177 20.06 -5.25 -2.11
CA SER A 177 19.65 -6.62 -2.50
C SER A 177 18.83 -6.56 -3.78
N THR A 178 19.11 -7.44 -4.73
CA THR A 178 18.48 -7.46 -6.05
C THR A 178 17.65 -8.73 -6.23
N GLY A 179 16.63 -8.63 -7.07
CA GLY A 179 15.76 -9.76 -7.35
C GLY A 179 14.91 -9.53 -8.58
N LYS A 180 13.91 -10.38 -8.74
CA LYS A 180 12.97 -10.33 -9.83
C LYS A 180 11.54 -10.44 -9.33
N ILE A 181 10.68 -9.62 -9.90
CA ILE A 181 9.23 -9.78 -9.80
C ILE A 181 8.76 -10.46 -11.07
N GLN A 182 7.92 -11.47 -10.92
CA GLN A 182 7.31 -12.21 -12.01
C GLN A 182 5.79 -12.27 -11.85
N ILE A 183 5.08 -12.00 -12.94
CA ILE A 183 3.63 -12.23 -13.09
C ILE A 183 3.42 -12.97 -14.40
N GLY A 184 2.94 -14.22 -14.32
CA GLY A 184 2.82 -15.05 -15.52
C GLY A 184 4.19 -15.24 -16.19
N ASP A 185 4.28 -14.85 -17.47
CA ASP A 185 5.51 -14.96 -18.27
C ASP A 185 6.33 -13.66 -18.31
N SER A 186 5.83 -12.56 -17.73
CA SER A 186 6.53 -11.27 -17.65
C SER A 186 7.38 -11.19 -16.39
N GLU A 187 8.59 -10.61 -16.49
CA GLU A 187 9.47 -10.35 -15.34
C GLU A 187 10.11 -8.96 -15.40
N VAL A 188 10.29 -8.33 -14.23
CA VAL A 188 11.09 -7.11 -14.07
C VAL A 188 12.14 -7.32 -12.99
N LYS A 189 13.30 -6.66 -13.15
CA LYS A 189 14.33 -6.64 -12.10
C LYS A 189 14.02 -5.57 -11.08
N VAL A 190 14.33 -5.86 -9.83
CA VAL A 190 14.13 -4.93 -8.72
C VAL A 190 15.36 -4.84 -7.83
N THR A 191 15.53 -3.69 -7.18
CA THR A 191 16.55 -3.46 -6.16
C THR A 191 15.92 -2.86 -4.92
N VAL A 192 16.32 -3.33 -3.73
CA VAL A 192 15.90 -2.71 -2.46
C VAL A 192 16.55 -1.33 -2.33
N ALA A 193 15.79 -0.27 -2.57
CA ALA A 193 16.21 1.11 -2.45
C ALA A 193 16.14 1.61 -0.99
N ALA A 194 15.13 1.15 -0.24
CA ALA A 194 14.97 1.47 1.17
C ALA A 194 14.14 0.43 1.91
N ALA A 195 14.31 0.39 3.23
CA ALA A 195 13.48 -0.42 4.11
C ALA A 195 13.27 0.32 5.44
N ILE A 196 12.04 0.31 5.94
CA ILE A 196 11.66 1.00 7.18
C ILE A 196 10.66 0.15 7.98
N ARG A 197 10.71 0.26 9.30
CA ARG A 197 9.67 -0.22 10.21
C ARG A 197 8.97 0.99 10.83
N VAL A 198 7.65 1.04 10.72
CA VAL A 198 6.83 2.08 11.35
C VAL A 198 6.12 1.56 12.59
N ASP A 199 5.84 2.46 13.53
CA ASP A 199 5.09 2.18 14.76
C ASP A 199 3.63 1.76 14.52
N ASN A 200 2.92 1.40 15.61
CA ASN A 200 1.54 0.96 15.58
C ASN A 200 0.55 2.04 15.11
N THR A 201 0.83 3.31 15.41
CA THR A 201 -0.06 4.40 14.97
C THR A 201 0.02 4.55 13.46
N ALA A 202 1.23 4.57 12.89
CA ALA A 202 1.44 4.58 11.45
C ALA A 202 0.90 3.31 10.77
N ALA A 203 1.13 2.13 11.36
CA ALA A 203 0.64 0.86 10.83
C ALA A 203 -0.90 0.84 10.72
N GLY A 204 -1.60 1.39 11.71
CA GLY A 204 -3.05 1.55 11.69
C GLY A 204 -3.52 2.55 10.64
N GLU A 205 -2.82 3.67 10.48
CA GLU A 205 -3.16 4.68 9.46
C GLU A 205 -2.97 4.12 8.04
N ILE A 206 -1.90 3.37 7.79
CA ILE A 206 -1.65 2.67 6.51
C ILE A 206 -2.78 1.71 6.17
N GLN A 207 -3.33 1.00 7.16
CA GLN A 207 -4.43 0.07 6.92
C GLN A 207 -5.70 0.79 6.46
N LEU A 208 -5.95 2.00 6.97
CA LEU A 208 -7.13 2.80 6.65
C LEU A 208 -6.95 3.59 5.35
N TYR A 209 -5.73 4.06 5.10
CA TYR A 209 -5.39 4.96 3.99
C TYR A 209 -4.15 4.45 3.24
N PRO A 210 -4.22 3.26 2.60
CA PRO A 210 -3.09 2.70 1.88
C PRO A 210 -2.58 3.59 0.75
N GLU A 211 -3.44 4.42 0.16
CA GLU A 211 -3.09 5.39 -0.88
C GLU A 211 -2.15 6.51 -0.37
N LYS A 212 -2.08 6.70 0.96
CA LYS A 212 -1.22 7.70 1.63
C LYS A 212 0.08 7.10 2.17
N MET A 213 0.48 5.92 1.69
CA MET A 213 1.66 5.21 2.20
C MET A 213 2.89 6.11 2.35
N LEU A 214 3.31 6.77 1.26
CA LEU A 214 4.51 7.61 1.29
C LEU A 214 4.37 8.80 2.23
N ASP A 215 3.17 9.39 2.34
CA ASP A 215 2.92 10.45 3.33
C ASP A 215 3.09 9.93 4.75
N ILE A 216 2.51 8.77 5.05
CA ILE A 216 2.55 8.20 6.40
C ILE A 216 3.98 7.82 6.80
N VAL A 217 4.75 7.14 5.94
CA VAL A 217 6.11 6.70 6.30
C VAL A 217 7.11 7.85 6.40
N THR A 218 6.86 8.97 5.73
CA THR A 218 7.72 10.17 5.73
C THR A 218 7.33 11.21 6.78
N ASP A 219 6.14 11.11 7.38
CA ASP A 219 5.68 12.05 8.39
C ASP A 219 6.47 11.91 9.70
N GLU A 220 7.03 13.02 10.17
CA GLU A 220 7.83 13.10 11.39
C GLU A 220 7.03 12.83 12.66
N LYS A 221 5.69 12.89 12.63
CA LYS A 221 4.85 12.57 13.79
C LYS A 221 4.96 11.12 14.24
N TYR A 222 5.38 10.22 13.36
CA TYR A 222 5.49 8.80 13.65
C TYR A 222 6.89 8.41 14.11
N SER A 223 6.99 7.33 14.89
CA SER A 223 8.26 6.70 15.18
C SER A 223 8.60 5.68 14.10
N VAL A 224 9.83 5.72 13.61
CA VAL A 224 10.32 4.81 12.58
C VAL A 224 11.71 4.29 12.92
N ILE A 225 12.03 3.12 12.38
CA ILE A 225 13.39 2.58 12.29
C ILE A 225 13.75 2.45 10.82
N GLY A 226 14.84 3.09 10.41
CA GLY A 226 15.27 3.20 9.00
C GLY A 226 15.27 4.65 8.49
N ASP A 227 15.76 4.85 7.28
CA ASP A 227 15.86 6.17 6.65
C ASP A 227 14.59 6.51 5.86
N ARG A 228 14.00 7.67 6.14
CA ARG A 228 12.83 8.21 5.42
C ARG A 228 13.19 8.84 4.09
N THR A 229 14.44 9.24 3.89
CA THR A 229 14.88 10.06 2.75
C THR A 229 14.51 9.43 1.41
N PRO A 230 14.77 8.12 1.17
CA PRO A 230 14.37 7.50 -0.09
C PRO A 230 12.85 7.47 -0.31
N PHE A 231 12.05 7.25 0.75
CA PHE A 231 10.59 7.29 0.64
C PHE A 231 10.07 8.69 0.33
N ASN A 232 10.71 9.74 0.86
CA ASN A 232 10.35 11.12 0.51
C ASN A 232 10.74 11.46 -0.93
N ASN A 233 11.88 10.95 -1.40
CA ASN A 233 12.28 11.09 -2.80
C ASN A 233 11.31 10.37 -3.73
N ALA A 234 10.79 9.20 -3.30
CA ALA A 234 9.83 8.41 -4.06
C ALA A 234 8.52 9.14 -4.38
N LYS A 235 8.18 10.23 -3.67
CA LYS A 235 7.04 11.10 -4.00
C LYS A 235 7.20 11.86 -5.33
N ASN A 236 8.42 11.93 -5.86
CA ASN A 236 8.75 12.61 -7.11
C ASN A 236 9.14 11.61 -8.22
N SER A 237 8.90 10.32 -8.00
CA SER A 237 9.13 9.25 -8.97
C SER A 237 7.91 8.34 -9.01
N GLU A 238 7.48 7.98 -10.21
CA GLU A 238 6.40 7.02 -10.43
C GLU A 238 7.01 5.61 -10.58
N HIS A 239 6.17 4.57 -10.52
CA HIS A 239 6.58 3.18 -10.79
C HIS A 239 7.67 2.61 -9.85
N ASN A 240 7.67 2.99 -8.57
CA ASN A 240 8.29 2.16 -7.54
C ASN A 240 7.28 1.19 -6.93
N ILE A 241 7.79 0.09 -6.37
CA ILE A 241 6.97 -0.88 -5.64
C ILE A 241 7.32 -0.80 -4.15
N MET A 242 6.30 -0.61 -3.32
CA MET A 242 6.39 -0.69 -1.86
C MET A 242 5.80 -2.02 -1.40
N LEU A 243 6.63 -2.92 -0.91
CA LEU A 243 6.14 -4.11 -0.20
C LEU A 243 5.77 -3.70 1.22
N ASN A 244 4.60 -4.12 1.71
CA ASN A 244 4.26 -3.92 3.11
C ASN A 244 3.65 -5.18 3.74
N PHE A 245 4.04 -5.41 4.99
CA PHE A 245 3.59 -6.55 5.78
C PHE A 245 3.73 -6.25 7.27
N CYS A 246 2.98 -6.98 8.09
CA CYS A 246 2.96 -6.75 9.53
C CYS A 246 4.23 -7.28 10.23
N GLY A 247 4.60 -6.61 11.33
CA GLY A 247 5.64 -7.01 12.27
C GLY A 247 5.07 -7.47 13.60
N TRP A 248 5.96 -7.82 14.54
CA TRP A 248 5.59 -8.31 15.87
C TRP A 248 5.65 -7.22 16.92
N GLY A 249 4.54 -6.99 17.62
CA GLY A 249 4.51 -6.14 18.80
C GLY A 249 4.64 -6.90 20.12
N PRO A 250 4.55 -6.16 21.23
CA PRO A 250 4.38 -6.73 22.56
C PRO A 250 3.25 -7.78 22.60
N ASP A 251 3.36 -8.74 23.52
CA ASP A 251 2.34 -9.77 23.76
C ASP A 251 1.96 -10.64 22.55
N ASN A 252 2.88 -10.83 21.61
CA ASN A 252 2.65 -11.55 20.34
C ASN A 252 1.59 -10.90 19.45
N ASN A 253 1.48 -9.57 19.45
CA ASN A 253 0.58 -8.87 18.54
C ASN A 253 1.18 -8.79 17.13
N TYR A 254 0.74 -9.68 16.23
CA TYR A 254 1.24 -9.84 14.86
C TYR A 254 0.90 -8.71 13.88
N SER A 255 0.22 -7.64 14.32
CA SER A 255 -0.14 -6.49 13.49
C SER A 255 0.30 -5.15 14.07
N TYR A 256 1.21 -5.17 15.05
CA TYR A 256 1.57 -3.98 15.81
C TYR A 256 2.54 -3.07 15.07
N TYR A 257 3.59 -3.60 14.45
CA TYR A 257 4.46 -2.82 13.58
C TYR A 257 4.11 -3.10 12.13
N ARG A 258 4.57 -2.23 11.22
CA ARG A 258 4.52 -2.51 9.79
C ARG A 258 5.88 -2.24 9.17
N TYR A 259 6.33 -3.18 8.35
CA TYR A 259 7.51 -3.01 7.51
C TYR A 259 7.07 -2.49 6.15
N VAL A 260 7.86 -1.58 5.60
CA VAL A 260 7.72 -1.10 4.22
C VAL A 260 9.09 -1.17 3.55
N ILE A 261 9.14 -1.83 2.40
CA ILE A 261 10.36 -1.98 1.59
C ILE A 261 10.09 -1.31 0.26
N LEU A 262 10.88 -0.29 -0.06
CA LEU A 262 10.86 0.38 -1.35
C LEU A 262 11.77 -0.38 -2.32
N LEU A 263 11.18 -0.84 -3.40
CA LEU A 263 11.83 -1.46 -4.53
C LEU A 263 11.88 -0.46 -5.68
N ASP A 264 13.09 -0.18 -6.14
CA ASP A 264 13.32 0.44 -7.44
C ASP A 264 13.11 -0.63 -8.52
N VAL A 265 12.33 -0.31 -9.55
CA VAL A 265 11.98 -1.24 -10.63
C VAL A 265 12.74 -0.84 -11.89
N LEU A 266 13.54 -1.77 -12.41
CA LEU A 266 14.26 -1.55 -13.66
C LEU A 266 13.35 -1.92 -14.83
N GLU A 267 12.60 -0.93 -15.31
CA GLU A 267 11.82 -1.03 -16.54
C GLU A 267 12.73 -1.08 -17.77
N ILE A 268 12.40 -1.93 -18.74
CA ILE A 268 13.13 -2.08 -19.99
C ILE A 268 12.21 -1.56 -21.09
N PRO A 269 12.49 -0.40 -21.69
CA PRO A 269 11.63 0.16 -22.74
C PRO A 269 11.40 -0.83 -23.88
N GLN A 270 10.14 -0.96 -24.32
CA GLN A 270 9.81 -1.71 -25.53
C GLN A 270 10.68 -1.24 -26.71
N THR A 271 11.30 -2.18 -27.43
CA THR A 271 12.03 -1.84 -28.65
C THR A 271 11.01 -1.57 -29.76
N PRO A 272 11.06 -0.41 -30.46
CA PRO A 272 10.07 -0.03 -31.46
C PRO A 272 10.04 -0.90 -32.71
#